data_AF-A0A928PXC8-F1
#
_entry.id   AF-A0A928PXC8-F1
#
_cell.length_a   1.000
_cell.length_b   1.000
_cell.length_c   1.000
_cell.angle_alpha   90.00
_cell.angle_beta   90.00
_cell.angle_gamma   90.00
#
_symmetry.space_group_name_H-M   'P 1'
#
loop_
_entity.id
_entity.type
_entity.pdbx_description
1 polymer ?
#
loop_
_entity_poly.entity_id
_entity_poly.type
_entity_poly.pdbx_seq_one_letter_code
_entity_poly.pdbx_strand_id
1 'polypeptide(L)'
;MKSLFISSLKRAFVSKWYIASIIATVIMCYISSREYIGDGTNSVYIIDLMIHLGMFKKVMVFFAAIPFVTVYCQDCNSGYIKSLIVRSGERNYAWSNVIVCALSGFTAVFVGIVAYFGIVSFFCSPQAYETAGVYSDIALNSPILYVLLIVSVFSLYATMWTIVGLTLSSVLPDNYIALGSPLIFGYLLEEITLGLPPYLNLYNLSHSFAVFDKSPLLNCFYTISVFILIMAISGCVFSHFVKRRSRNEMV
;
A
#
# COMPACT_ATOMS: atom_id res chain seq x y z
N MET A 1 22.29 10.64 8.61
CA MET A 1 20.99 9.93 8.53
C MET A 1 19.80 10.88 8.56
N LYS A 2 19.60 11.71 9.61
CA LYS A 2 18.39 12.55 9.73
C LYS A 2 18.18 13.53 8.56
N SER A 3 19.21 14.24 8.10
CA SER A 3 19.05 15.24 7.03
C SER A 3 18.64 14.66 5.68
N LEU A 4 19.21 13.51 5.30
CA LEU A 4 18.89 12.83 4.03
C LEU A 4 17.49 12.22 4.05
N PHE A 5 17.10 11.62 5.17
CA PHE A 5 15.74 11.11 5.35
C PHE A 5 14.71 12.23 5.18
N ILE A 6 14.95 13.39 5.82
CA ILE A 6 14.09 14.57 5.69
C ILE A 6 14.06 15.10 4.26
N SER A 7 15.20 15.15 3.56
CA SER A 7 15.25 15.59 2.16
C SER A 7 14.52 14.64 1.22
N SER A 8 14.71 13.32 1.35
CA SER A 8 14.02 12.32 0.55
C SER A 8 12.51 12.31 0.84
N LEU A 9 12.12 12.45 2.10
CA LEU A 9 10.73 12.52 2.52
C LEU A 9 10.06 13.79 1.98
N LYS A 10 10.69 14.96 2.14
CA LYS A 10 10.19 16.22 1.56
C LYS A 10 10.03 16.11 0.04
N ARG A 11 10.99 15.49 -0.66
CA ARG A 11 10.91 15.30 -2.11
C ARG A 11 9.79 14.33 -2.51
N ALA A 12 9.58 13.26 -1.75
CA ALA A 12 8.50 12.31 -2.00
C ALA A 12 7.11 12.96 -1.82
N PHE A 13 6.90 13.72 -0.74
CA PHE A 13 5.62 14.36 -0.44
C PHE A 13 5.33 15.63 -1.27
N VAL A 14 6.36 16.34 -1.75
CA VAL A 14 6.22 17.57 -2.56
C VAL A 14 6.21 17.26 -4.07
N SER A 15 6.41 16.01 -4.47
CA SER A 15 6.41 15.60 -5.88
C SER A 15 5.02 15.78 -6.50
N LYS A 16 4.96 16.33 -7.72
CA LYS A 16 3.73 16.42 -8.53
C LYS A 16 3.08 15.04 -8.74
N TRP A 17 3.90 13.97 -8.76
CA TRP A 17 3.45 12.60 -8.90
C TRP A 17 2.74 12.06 -7.65
N TYR A 18 3.06 12.58 -6.47
CA TYR A 18 2.35 12.23 -5.24
C TYR A 18 0.92 12.79 -5.23
N ILE A 19 0.77 14.05 -5.63
CA ILE A 19 -0.56 14.66 -5.79
C ILE A 19 -1.35 13.93 -6.90
N ALA A 20 -0.70 13.59 -8.02
CA ALA A 20 -1.32 12.84 -9.10
C ALA A 20 -1.80 11.45 -8.65
N SER A 21 -1.03 10.74 -7.81
CA SER A 21 -1.42 9.45 -7.24
C SER A 21 -2.66 9.59 -6.35
N ILE A 22 -2.71 10.59 -5.46
CA ILE A 22 -3.89 10.84 -4.62
C ILE A 22 -5.12 11.13 -5.49
N ILE A 23 -5.00 12.03 -6.47
CA ILE A 23 -6.11 12.35 -7.38
C ILE A 23 -6.58 11.10 -8.14
N ALA A 24 -5.65 10.28 -8.64
CA ALA A 24 -5.98 9.03 -9.33
C ALA A 24 -6.72 8.04 -8.42
N THR A 25 -6.30 7.89 -7.17
CA THR A 25 -7.00 7.04 -6.20
C THR A 25 -8.43 7.53 -5.93
N VAL A 26 -8.64 8.84 -5.79
CA VAL A 26 -9.98 9.42 -5.58
C VAL A 26 -10.87 9.21 -6.80
N ILE A 27 -10.36 9.47 -8.00
CA ILE A 27 -11.10 9.26 -9.25
C ILE A 27 -11.50 7.79 -9.41
N MET A 28 -10.60 6.87 -9.09
CA MET A 28 -10.88 5.43 -9.22
C MET A 28 -11.85 4.93 -8.15
N CYS A 29 -11.81 5.52 -6.96
CA CYS A 29 -12.87 5.32 -5.96
C CYS A 29 -14.22 5.81 -6.50
N TYR A 30 -14.27 7.00 -7.12
CA TYR A 30 -15.50 7.51 -7.71
C TYR A 30 -16.05 6.61 -8.83
N ILE A 31 -15.20 6.17 -9.77
CA ILE A 31 -15.61 5.28 -10.86
C ILE A 31 -16.17 3.96 -10.32
N SER A 32 -15.47 3.35 -9.36
CA SER A 32 -15.91 2.06 -8.80
C SER A 32 -17.19 2.18 -7.98
N SER A 33 -17.42 3.33 -7.35
CA SER A 33 -18.63 3.56 -6.54
C SER A 33 -19.88 3.87 -7.35
N ARG A 34 -19.74 4.33 -8.60
CA ARG A 34 -20.85 4.86 -9.41
C ARG A 34 -22.00 3.87 -9.57
N GLU A 35 -21.68 2.59 -9.69
CA GLU A 35 -22.67 1.52 -9.87
C GLU A 35 -23.41 1.16 -8.57
N TYR A 36 -22.86 1.56 -7.41
CA TYR A 36 -23.39 1.23 -6.08
C TYR A 36 -24.12 2.40 -5.41
N ILE A 37 -24.12 3.60 -6.02
CA ILE A 37 -24.88 4.75 -5.55
C ILE A 37 -26.34 4.57 -5.99
N GLY A 38 -27.15 4.02 -5.09
CA GLY A 38 -28.60 3.94 -5.22
C GLY A 38 -29.29 4.80 -4.16
N ASP A 39 -30.61 4.98 -4.28
CA ASP A 39 -31.39 5.69 -3.27
C ASP A 39 -31.37 4.92 -1.94
N GLY A 40 -30.73 5.50 -0.91
CA GLY A 40 -30.68 4.95 0.45
C GLY A 40 -29.47 4.07 0.78
N THR A 41 -28.41 4.05 -0.03
CA THR A 41 -27.23 3.19 0.22
C THR A 41 -26.23 3.79 1.21
N ASN A 42 -25.88 3.06 2.26
CA ASN A 42 -24.92 3.48 3.29
C ASN A 42 -23.50 3.75 2.75
N SER A 43 -22.90 4.88 3.15
CA SER A 43 -21.53 5.25 2.75
C SER A 43 -20.45 4.24 3.18
N VAL A 44 -20.65 3.62 4.34
CA VAL A 44 -19.77 2.56 4.88
C VAL A 44 -19.83 1.30 4.01
N TYR A 45 -21.02 0.93 3.56
CA TYR A 45 -21.24 -0.25 2.71
C TYR A 45 -20.59 -0.10 1.35
N ILE A 46 -20.66 1.09 0.75
CA ILE A 46 -20.03 1.37 -0.54
C ILE A 46 -18.51 1.16 -0.43
N ILE A 47 -17.87 1.69 0.61
CA ILE A 47 -16.43 1.53 0.81
C ILE A 47 -16.05 0.08 1.08
N ASP A 48 -16.82 -0.60 1.93
CA ASP A 48 -16.58 -2.01 2.24
C ASP A 48 -16.64 -2.86 0.97
N LEU A 49 -17.69 -2.69 0.17
CA LEU A 49 -17.86 -3.41 -1.09
C LEU A 49 -16.72 -3.11 -2.06
N MET A 50 -16.33 -1.84 -2.21
CA MET A 50 -15.21 -1.44 -3.08
C MET A 50 -13.88 -2.09 -2.66
N ILE A 51 -13.58 -2.13 -1.36
CA ILE A 51 -12.36 -2.77 -0.84
C ILE A 51 -12.40 -4.28 -1.11
N HIS A 52 -13.57 -4.92 -1.11
CA HIS A 52 -13.71 -6.34 -1.43
C HIS A 52 -13.66 -6.67 -2.92
N LEU A 53 -13.62 -5.68 -3.83
CA LEU A 53 -13.43 -5.95 -5.26
C LEU A 53 -11.96 -6.25 -5.58
N GLY A 54 -11.65 -7.49 -5.95
CA GLY A 54 -10.28 -7.92 -6.26
C GLY A 54 -9.57 -7.09 -7.35
N MET A 55 -10.31 -6.63 -8.36
CA MET A 55 -9.77 -5.75 -9.40
C MET A 55 -9.39 -4.36 -8.88
N PHE A 56 -10.20 -3.80 -7.97
CA PHE A 56 -9.91 -2.51 -7.34
C PHE A 56 -8.59 -2.55 -6.57
N LYS A 57 -8.35 -3.63 -5.81
CA LYS A 57 -7.10 -3.83 -5.06
C LYS A 57 -5.86 -3.71 -5.94
N LYS A 58 -5.86 -4.38 -7.09
CA LYS A 58 -4.74 -4.38 -8.03
C LYS A 58 -4.46 -2.98 -8.56
N VAL A 59 -5.49 -2.26 -9.00
CA VAL A 59 -5.31 -0.90 -9.51
C VAL A 59 -4.82 0.06 -8.42
N MET A 60 -5.28 -0.10 -7.18
CA MET A 60 -4.81 0.73 -6.06
C MET A 60 -3.34 0.49 -5.72
N VAL A 61 -2.86 -0.76 -5.78
CA VAL A 61 -1.43 -1.09 -5.66
C VAL A 61 -0.61 -0.36 -6.73
N PHE A 62 -1.11 -0.28 -7.96
CA PHE A 62 -0.44 0.44 -9.04
C PHE A 62 -0.31 1.94 -8.72
N PHE A 63 -1.38 2.60 -8.27
CA PHE A 63 -1.29 4.02 -7.90
C PHE A 63 -0.39 4.28 -6.70
N ALA A 64 -0.36 3.38 -5.73
CA ALA A 64 0.52 3.46 -4.57
C ALA A 64 2.00 3.43 -4.97
N ALA A 65 2.35 2.75 -6.07
CA ALA A 65 3.72 2.63 -6.55
C ALA A 65 4.23 3.89 -7.28
N ILE A 66 3.36 4.60 -8.00
CA ILE A 66 3.71 5.81 -8.80
C ILE A 66 4.57 6.85 -8.05
N PRO A 67 4.18 7.36 -6.87
CA PRO A 67 4.91 8.46 -6.23
C PRO A 67 6.35 8.07 -5.90
N PHE A 68 6.56 6.81 -5.56
CA PHE A 68 7.84 6.32 -5.15
C PHE A 68 8.71 5.88 -6.33
N VAL A 69 8.14 5.13 -7.28
CA VAL A 69 8.86 4.66 -8.48
C VAL A 69 9.42 5.83 -9.27
N THR A 70 8.62 6.89 -9.45
CA THR A 70 9.06 8.08 -10.19
C THR A 70 10.28 8.75 -9.55
N VAL A 71 10.31 8.88 -8.22
CA VAL A 71 11.45 9.46 -7.50
C VAL A 71 12.68 8.54 -7.57
N TYR A 72 12.48 7.24 -7.37
CA TYR A 72 13.57 6.27 -7.40
C TYR A 72 14.20 6.14 -8.79
N CYS A 73 13.38 6.02 -9.84
CA CYS A 73 13.88 5.92 -11.20
C CYS A 73 14.50 7.22 -11.72
N GLN A 74 14.01 8.38 -11.28
CA GLN A 74 14.70 9.66 -11.54
C GLN A 74 16.11 9.69 -10.91
N ASP A 75 16.24 9.19 -9.68
CA ASP A 75 17.56 9.07 -9.04
C ASP A 75 18.47 8.09 -9.79
N CYS A 76 17.94 6.94 -10.24
CA CYS A 76 18.68 5.97 -11.05
C CYS A 76 19.18 6.57 -12.36
N ASN A 77 18.30 7.21 -13.13
CA ASN A 77 18.62 7.73 -14.46
C ASN A 77 19.55 8.94 -14.43
N SER A 78 19.44 9.77 -13.38
CA SER A 78 20.34 10.93 -13.20
C SER A 78 21.73 10.56 -12.67
N GLY A 79 21.96 9.30 -12.29
CA GLY A 79 23.19 8.86 -11.64
C GLY A 79 23.39 9.44 -10.23
N TYR A 80 22.39 10.18 -9.71
CA TYR A 80 22.44 10.83 -8.40
C TYR A 80 22.60 9.83 -7.25
N ILE A 81 22.16 8.58 -7.48
CA ILE A 81 22.37 7.45 -6.55
C ILE A 81 23.82 7.30 -6.13
N LYS A 82 24.80 7.49 -7.04
CA LYS A 82 26.22 7.31 -6.73
C LYS A 82 26.69 8.31 -5.68
N SER A 83 26.34 9.58 -5.86
CA SER A 83 26.66 10.66 -4.90
C SER A 83 25.98 10.43 -3.53
N LEU A 84 24.73 9.95 -3.55
CA LEU A 84 23.98 9.59 -2.34
C LEU A 84 24.62 8.43 -1.57
N ILE A 85 25.05 7.38 -2.26
CA ILE A 85 25.67 6.19 -1.64
C ILE A 85 27.00 6.55 -0.98
N VAL A 86 27.88 7.30 -1.68
CA VAL A 86 29.19 7.71 -1.15
C VAL A 86 29.04 8.54 0.13
N ARG A 87 28.06 9.44 0.18
CA ARG A 87 27.85 10.33 1.33
C ARG A 87 27.20 9.66 2.54
N SER A 88 26.39 8.62 2.33
CA SER A 88 25.44 8.13 3.35
C SER A 88 25.72 6.72 3.84
N GLY A 89 26.49 5.96 3.04
CA GLY A 89 26.65 4.52 3.18
C GLY A 89 25.46 3.75 2.58
N GLU A 90 25.76 2.62 1.94
CA GLU A 90 24.80 1.77 1.22
C GLU A 90 23.65 1.29 2.09
N ARG A 91 23.94 0.85 3.32
CA ARG A 91 22.94 0.31 4.26
C ARG A 91 21.91 1.36 4.67
N ASN A 92 22.39 2.56 5.01
CA ASN A 92 21.52 3.63 5.48
C ASN A 92 20.67 4.17 4.33
N TYR A 93 21.22 4.23 3.12
CA TYR A 93 20.48 4.60 1.92
C TYR A 93 19.36 3.61 1.62
N ALA A 94 19.66 2.30 1.62
CA ALA A 94 18.68 1.25 1.35
C ALA A 94 17.49 1.30 2.34
N TRP A 95 17.78 1.32 3.65
CA TRP A 95 16.72 1.38 4.67
C TRP A 95 15.93 2.70 4.63
N SER A 96 16.58 3.82 4.34
CA SER A 96 15.88 5.11 4.20
C SER A 96 14.89 5.07 3.03
N ASN A 97 15.28 4.49 1.90
CA ASN A 97 14.40 4.37 0.74
C ASN A 97 13.22 3.43 0.99
N VAL A 98 13.43 2.31 1.70
CA VAL A 98 12.33 1.40 2.07
C VAL A 98 11.33 2.11 2.98
N ILE A 99 11.79 2.87 3.99
CA ILE A 99 10.91 3.60 4.90
C ILE A 99 10.17 4.72 4.16
N VAL A 100 10.84 5.46 3.28
CA VAL A 100 10.19 6.50 2.46
C VAL A 100 9.17 5.88 1.50
N CYS A 101 9.46 4.72 0.91
CA CYS A 101 8.52 3.95 0.08
C CYS A 101 7.27 3.58 0.87
N ALA A 102 7.45 2.93 2.01
CA ALA A 102 6.37 2.51 2.90
C ALA A 102 5.50 3.69 3.33
N LEU A 103 6.12 4.80 3.79
CA LEU A 103 5.39 5.99 4.19
C LEU A 103 4.62 6.62 3.02
N SER A 104 5.27 6.82 1.88
CA SER A 104 4.64 7.46 0.71
C SER A 104 3.49 6.64 0.12
N GLY A 105 3.64 5.32 0.05
CA GLY A 105 2.58 4.43 -0.45
C GLY A 105 1.39 4.39 0.51
N PHE A 106 1.67 4.34 1.83
CA PHE A 106 0.63 4.27 2.85
C PHE A 106 -0.18 5.56 2.85
N THR A 107 0.49 6.71 2.89
CA THR A 107 -0.19 7.99 2.93
C THR A 107 -0.92 8.31 1.63
N ALA A 108 -0.38 7.94 0.46
CA ALA A 108 -1.06 8.17 -0.82
C ALA A 108 -2.43 7.46 -0.87
N VAL A 109 -2.46 6.17 -0.52
CA VAL A 109 -3.69 5.36 -0.55
C VAL A 109 -4.63 5.74 0.59
N PHE A 110 -4.10 5.90 1.81
CA PHE A 110 -4.91 6.21 2.99
C PHE A 110 -5.60 7.58 2.84
N VAL A 111 -4.85 8.62 2.46
CA VAL A 111 -5.42 9.96 2.27
C VAL A 111 -6.41 9.96 1.10
N GLY A 112 -6.13 9.24 0.01
CA GLY A 112 -7.02 9.13 -1.14
C GLY A 112 -8.39 8.55 -0.78
N ILE A 113 -8.41 7.40 -0.09
CA ILE A 113 -9.68 6.73 0.27
C ILE A 113 -10.42 7.51 1.37
N VAL A 114 -9.72 8.06 2.36
CA VAL A 114 -10.35 8.86 3.42
C VAL A 114 -10.93 10.16 2.86
N ALA A 115 -10.25 10.82 1.92
CA ALA A 115 -10.79 11.99 1.24
C ALA A 115 -12.06 11.65 0.46
N TYR A 116 -12.05 10.52 -0.25
CA TYR A 116 -13.24 10.02 -0.95
C TYR A 116 -14.38 9.70 0.03
N PHE A 117 -14.11 9.03 1.15
CA PHE A 117 -15.09 8.79 2.21
C PHE A 117 -15.70 10.08 2.73
N GLY A 118 -14.89 11.12 2.96
CA GLY A 118 -15.38 12.43 3.40
C GLY A 118 -16.35 13.06 2.40
N ILE A 119 -16.06 12.95 1.10
CA ILE A 119 -16.96 13.42 0.04
C ILE A 119 -18.27 12.63 0.05
N VAL A 120 -18.21 11.30 0.08
CA VAL A 120 -19.41 10.45 0.10
C VAL A 120 -20.23 10.67 1.37
N SER A 121 -19.58 10.84 2.51
CA SER A 121 -20.23 11.09 3.80
C SER A 121 -21.01 12.41 3.82
N PHE A 122 -20.68 13.36 2.94
CA PHE A 122 -21.46 14.59 2.77
C PHE A 122 -22.74 14.36 1.97
N PHE A 123 -22.71 13.44 0.99
CA PHE A 123 -23.87 13.09 0.16
C PHE A 123 -24.77 12.04 0.80
N CYS A 124 -24.20 11.09 1.55
CA CYS A 124 -24.93 10.02 2.24
C CYS A 124 -24.42 9.85 3.67
N SER A 125 -25.33 9.85 4.64
CA SER A 125 -24.97 9.75 6.05
C SER A 125 -24.39 8.35 6.38
N PRO A 126 -23.32 8.28 7.18
CA PRO A 126 -22.80 7.01 7.65
C PRO A 126 -23.77 6.39 8.67
N GLN A 127 -24.44 5.31 8.28
CA GLN A 127 -25.27 4.52 9.18
C GLN A 127 -24.57 3.24 9.61
N ALA A 128 -25.01 2.68 10.74
CA ALA A 128 -24.58 1.38 11.20
C ALA A 128 -24.92 0.32 10.14
N TYR A 129 -23.95 -0.52 9.82
CA TYR A 129 -24.07 -1.56 8.81
C TYR A 129 -23.67 -2.91 9.43
N GLU A 130 -24.55 -3.90 9.32
CA GLU A 130 -24.25 -5.27 9.73
C GLU A 130 -23.35 -5.92 8.67
N THR A 131 -22.07 -6.02 9.00
CA THR A 131 -21.11 -6.82 8.23
C THR A 131 -21.11 -8.26 8.76
N ALA A 132 -21.03 -9.23 7.85
CA ALA A 132 -20.81 -10.62 8.25
C ALA A 132 -19.32 -10.82 8.61
N GLY A 133 -18.99 -10.86 9.91
CA GLY A 133 -17.64 -11.17 10.36
C GLY A 133 -17.29 -10.62 11.75
N VAL A 134 -16.05 -10.83 12.19
CA VAL A 134 -15.54 -10.41 13.52
C VAL A 134 -15.64 -8.89 13.74
N TYR A 135 -15.75 -8.11 12.67
CA TYR A 135 -15.83 -6.65 12.70
C TYR A 135 -17.27 -6.10 12.81
N SER A 136 -18.28 -6.96 12.89
CA SER A 136 -19.70 -6.59 13.02
C SER A 136 -19.94 -5.64 14.20
N ASP A 137 -19.33 -5.92 15.36
CA ASP A 137 -19.51 -5.13 16.59
C ASP A 137 -18.95 -3.71 16.47
N ILE A 138 -17.90 -3.52 15.67
CA ILE A 138 -17.24 -2.23 15.45
C ILE A 138 -18.01 -1.42 14.41
N ALA A 139 -18.52 -2.09 13.36
CA ALA A 139 -19.35 -1.46 12.33
C ALA A 139 -20.70 -0.96 12.89
N LEU A 140 -21.25 -1.66 13.90
CA LEU A 140 -22.50 -1.29 14.58
C LEU A 140 -22.33 -0.12 15.55
N ASN A 141 -21.27 -0.10 16.36
CA ASN A 141 -21.06 0.95 17.37
C ASN A 141 -20.50 2.25 16.80
N SER A 142 -19.59 2.16 15.81
CA SER A 142 -18.83 3.32 15.33
C SER A 142 -18.45 3.15 13.85
N PRO A 143 -19.34 3.51 12.90
CA PRO A 143 -19.11 3.29 11.47
C PRO A 143 -17.83 3.98 10.94
N ILE A 144 -17.49 5.15 11.49
CA ILE A 144 -16.30 5.91 11.10
C ILE A 144 -15.01 5.18 11.51
N LEU A 145 -14.98 4.58 12.71
CA LEU A 145 -13.81 3.83 13.18
C LEU A 145 -13.62 2.54 12.37
N TYR A 146 -14.72 1.88 11.98
CA TYR A 146 -14.67 0.72 11.09
C TYR A 146 -14.01 1.08 9.75
N VAL A 147 -14.46 2.17 9.10
CA VAL A 147 -13.89 2.64 7.83
C VAL A 147 -12.40 2.97 7.98
N LEU A 148 -12.00 3.67 9.04
CA LEU A 148 -10.58 3.98 9.26
C LEU A 148 -9.73 2.72 9.44
N LEU A 149 -10.24 1.71 10.15
CA LEU A 149 -9.54 0.45 10.34
C LEU A 149 -9.38 -0.31 9.03
N ILE A 150 -10.47 -0.54 8.28
CA ILE A 150 -10.39 -1.31 7.02
C ILE A 150 -9.52 -0.60 5.98
N VAL A 151 -9.60 0.74 5.90
CA VAL A 151 -8.76 1.54 5.00
C VAL A 151 -7.29 1.47 5.40
N SER A 152 -6.98 1.43 6.71
CA SER A 152 -5.60 1.27 7.18
C SER A 152 -5.00 -0.11 6.87
N VAL A 153 -5.80 -1.17 6.98
CA VAL A 153 -5.36 -2.53 6.62
C VAL A 153 -5.16 -2.61 5.11
N PHE A 154 -6.06 -2.02 4.33
CA PHE A 154 -5.96 -1.98 2.88
C PHE A 154 -4.75 -1.17 2.39
N SER A 155 -4.48 -0.02 2.98
CA SER A 155 -3.30 0.77 2.63
C SER A 155 -2.00 0.03 2.99
N LEU A 156 -1.95 -0.70 4.11
CA LEU A 156 -0.81 -1.57 4.44
C LEU A 156 -0.60 -2.68 3.41
N TYR A 157 -1.67 -3.37 3.00
CA TYR A 157 -1.61 -4.34 1.91
C TYR A 157 -1.05 -3.71 0.63
N ALA A 158 -1.53 -2.53 0.24
CA ALA A 158 -1.03 -1.83 -0.94
C ALA A 158 0.47 -1.51 -0.82
N THR A 159 0.91 -1.01 0.35
CA THR A 159 2.33 -0.73 0.59
C THR A 159 3.24 -1.96 0.59
N MET A 160 2.73 -3.10 1.03
CA MET A 160 3.49 -4.33 0.98
C MET A 160 3.90 -4.64 -0.46
N TRP A 161 2.96 -4.54 -1.39
CA TRP A 161 3.20 -4.79 -2.81
C TRP A 161 4.08 -3.73 -3.47
N THR A 162 3.96 -2.46 -3.08
CA THR A 162 4.86 -1.42 -3.61
C THR A 162 6.31 -1.65 -3.21
N ILE A 163 6.58 -2.13 -1.99
CA ILE A 163 7.93 -2.48 -1.55
C ILE A 163 8.45 -3.69 -2.34
N VAL A 164 7.62 -4.70 -2.61
CA VAL A 164 7.99 -5.82 -3.50
C VAL A 164 8.39 -5.30 -4.89
N GLY A 165 7.63 -4.37 -5.47
CA GLY A 165 8.01 -3.75 -6.75
C GLY A 165 9.31 -2.95 -6.70
N LEU A 166 9.55 -2.25 -5.58
CA LEU A 166 10.83 -1.58 -5.35
C LEU A 166 11.99 -2.58 -5.31
N THR A 167 11.82 -3.73 -4.66
CA THR A 167 12.88 -4.74 -4.62
C THR A 167 13.31 -5.17 -6.02
N LEU A 168 12.36 -5.32 -6.93
CA LEU A 168 12.60 -5.75 -8.31
C LEU A 168 13.17 -4.63 -9.17
N SER A 169 12.74 -3.39 -8.95
CA SER A 169 13.35 -2.21 -9.58
C SER A 169 14.84 -2.05 -9.25
N SER A 170 15.28 -2.55 -8.08
CA SER A 170 16.71 -2.54 -7.72
C SER A 170 17.55 -3.50 -8.56
N VAL A 171 16.94 -4.58 -9.06
CA VAL A 171 17.58 -5.56 -9.95
C VAL A 171 17.66 -5.03 -11.37
N LEU A 172 16.54 -4.50 -11.87
CA LEU A 172 16.43 -3.90 -13.21
C LEU A 172 15.83 -2.49 -13.07
N PRO A 173 16.65 -1.42 -13.19
CA PRO A 173 16.21 -0.04 -12.99
C PRO A 173 15.40 0.44 -14.19
N ASP A 174 14.15 0.01 -14.27
CA ASP A 174 13.19 0.46 -15.26
C ASP A 174 11.87 0.87 -14.57
N ASN A 175 11.31 1.99 -15.03
CA ASN A 175 10.00 2.49 -14.60
C ASN A 175 8.91 1.44 -14.79
N TYR A 176 8.95 0.73 -15.92
CA TYR A 176 7.91 -0.24 -16.27
C TYR A 176 7.98 -1.48 -15.38
N ILE A 177 9.18 -1.96 -15.09
CA ILE A 177 9.39 -3.13 -14.22
C ILE A 177 8.97 -2.78 -12.79
N ALA A 178 9.31 -1.58 -12.32
CA ALA A 178 8.97 -1.13 -10.98
C ALA A 178 7.46 -0.96 -10.75
N LEU A 179 6.72 -0.51 -11.77
CA LEU A 179 5.25 -0.36 -11.71
C LEU A 179 4.49 -1.66 -11.97
N GLY A 180 4.98 -2.50 -12.88
CA GLY A 180 4.30 -3.74 -13.28
C GLY A 180 4.56 -4.90 -12.31
N SER A 181 5.71 -4.91 -11.64
CA SER A 181 6.06 -6.03 -10.75
C SER A 181 5.16 -6.19 -9.52
N PRO A 182 4.70 -5.15 -8.80
CA PRO A 182 3.71 -5.30 -7.73
C PRO A 182 2.46 -6.05 -8.19
N LEU A 183 1.99 -5.81 -9.41
CA LEU A 183 0.76 -6.39 -9.94
C LEU A 183 0.94 -7.87 -10.28
N ILE A 184 2.02 -8.20 -11.00
CA ILE A 184 2.30 -9.57 -11.45
C ILE A 184 2.60 -10.45 -10.23
N PHE A 185 3.47 -9.98 -9.34
CA PHE A 185 3.81 -10.72 -8.12
C PHE A 185 2.63 -10.79 -7.16
N GLY A 186 1.84 -9.72 -7.05
CA GLY A 186 0.59 -9.72 -6.28
C GLY A 186 -0.34 -10.84 -6.69
N TYR A 187 -0.59 -10.96 -8.00
CA TYR A 187 -1.45 -12.01 -8.53
C TYR A 187 -0.88 -13.42 -8.34
N LEU A 188 0.40 -13.62 -8.68
CA LEU A 188 1.04 -14.94 -8.53
C LEU A 188 1.07 -15.40 -7.07
N LEU A 189 1.40 -14.49 -6.14
CA LEU A 189 1.40 -14.85 -4.72
C LEU A 189 0.00 -15.11 -4.21
N GLU A 190 -1.01 -14.31 -4.59
CA GLU A 190 -2.40 -14.59 -4.22
C GLU A 190 -2.83 -15.98 -4.68
N GLU A 191 -2.52 -16.34 -5.92
CA GLU A 191 -2.88 -17.64 -6.49
C GLU A 191 -2.14 -18.81 -5.83
N ILE A 192 -0.83 -18.67 -5.55
CA ILE A 192 -0.06 -19.66 -4.77
C ILE A 192 -0.62 -19.79 -3.35
N THR A 193 -1.08 -18.68 -2.80
CA THR A 193 -1.51 -18.58 -1.40
C THR A 193 -2.93 -19.11 -1.17
N LEU A 194 -3.73 -19.27 -2.22
CA LEU A 194 -4.99 -20.03 -2.17
C LEU A 194 -4.77 -21.50 -1.83
N GLY A 195 -3.58 -22.06 -2.11
CA GLY A 195 -3.20 -23.42 -1.74
C GLY A 195 -2.71 -23.60 -0.29
N LEU A 196 -2.54 -22.50 0.46
CA LEU A 196 -2.04 -22.49 1.84
C LEU A 196 -3.20 -22.53 2.86
N PRO A 197 -2.96 -23.01 4.10
CA PRO A 197 -3.98 -23.03 5.14
C PRO A 197 -4.53 -21.62 5.42
N PRO A 198 -5.79 -21.50 5.90
CA PRO A 198 -6.51 -20.23 6.00
C PRO A 198 -5.80 -19.14 6.81
N TYR A 199 -4.92 -19.54 7.74
CA TYR A 199 -4.08 -18.65 8.57
C TYR A 199 -3.00 -17.89 7.80
N LEU A 200 -2.57 -18.40 6.65
CA LEU A 200 -1.51 -17.84 5.81
C LEU A 200 -2.06 -17.35 4.47
N ASN A 201 -3.37 -17.44 4.27
CA ASN A 201 -3.98 -17.09 3.02
C ASN A 201 -4.07 -15.56 2.87
N LEU A 202 -3.07 -14.93 2.22
CA LEU A 202 -3.02 -13.49 1.90
C LEU A 202 -4.31 -12.97 1.25
N TYR A 203 -5.02 -13.79 0.49
CA TYR A 203 -6.31 -13.42 -0.08
C TYR A 203 -7.35 -13.19 1.03
N ASN A 204 -7.48 -14.12 1.98
CA ASN A 204 -8.37 -14.02 3.13
C ASN A 204 -7.96 -12.90 4.11
N LEU A 205 -6.65 -12.73 4.33
CA LEU A 205 -6.11 -11.64 5.13
C LEU A 205 -6.38 -10.26 4.50
N SER A 206 -6.32 -10.16 3.17
CA SER A 206 -6.65 -8.92 2.46
C SER A 206 -8.16 -8.64 2.41
N HIS A 207 -9.00 -9.66 2.57
CA HIS A 207 -10.47 -9.55 2.70
C HIS A 207 -10.94 -9.44 4.15
N SER A 208 -10.03 -9.29 5.11
CA SER A 208 -10.38 -9.17 6.53
C SER A 208 -11.28 -10.32 7.01
N PHE A 209 -11.14 -11.51 6.41
CA PHE A 209 -11.93 -12.67 6.80
C PHE A 209 -11.46 -13.18 8.16
N ALA A 210 -12.38 -13.73 8.95
CA ALA A 210 -12.10 -14.19 10.31
C ALA A 210 -11.11 -15.36 10.30
N VAL A 211 -9.86 -15.11 10.72
CA VAL A 211 -8.89 -16.18 11.00
C VAL A 211 -9.06 -16.68 12.43
N PHE A 212 -9.51 -15.81 13.34
CA PHE A 212 -9.82 -16.12 14.74
C PHE A 212 -11.20 -15.57 15.10
N ASP A 213 -12.16 -16.46 15.40
CA ASP A 213 -13.56 -16.11 15.66
C ASP A 213 -13.81 -15.32 16.97
N LYS A 214 -12.80 -15.13 17.83
CA LYS A 214 -13.03 -14.66 19.21
C LYS A 214 -12.70 -13.19 19.48
N SER A 215 -11.99 -12.45 18.60
CA SER A 215 -11.73 -11.02 18.84
C SER A 215 -11.26 -10.23 17.59
N PRO A 216 -11.91 -9.09 17.24
CA PRO A 216 -11.57 -8.30 16.05
C PRO A 216 -10.20 -7.63 16.13
N LEU A 217 -9.81 -7.18 17.33
CA LEU A 217 -8.52 -6.54 17.56
C LEU A 217 -7.34 -7.49 17.31
N LEU A 218 -7.48 -8.75 17.76
CA LEU A 218 -6.42 -9.75 17.58
C LEU A 218 -6.24 -10.11 16.10
N ASN A 219 -7.34 -10.19 15.34
CA ASN A 219 -7.27 -10.41 13.90
C ASN A 219 -6.56 -9.23 13.19
N CYS A 220 -6.88 -7.99 13.56
CA CYS A 220 -6.16 -6.80 13.05
C CYS A 220 -4.66 -6.82 13.38
N PHE A 221 -4.29 -7.13 14.63
CA PHE A 221 -2.87 -7.19 14.99
C PHE A 221 -2.14 -8.29 14.23
N TYR A 222 -2.80 -9.44 14.02
CA TYR A 222 -2.24 -10.53 13.23
C TYR A 222 -2.03 -10.10 11.78
N THR A 223 -3.03 -9.52 11.11
CA THR A 223 -2.91 -9.10 9.71
C THR A 223 -1.82 -8.04 9.52
N ILE A 224 -1.78 -7.04 10.40
CA ILE A 224 -0.74 -6.00 10.39
C ILE A 224 0.65 -6.62 10.60
N SER A 225 0.79 -7.56 11.53
CA SER A 225 2.07 -8.21 11.83
C SER A 225 2.60 -9.00 10.62
N VAL A 226 1.73 -9.71 9.91
CA VAL A 226 2.09 -10.48 8.70
C VAL A 226 2.55 -9.53 7.59
N PHE A 227 1.83 -8.44 7.34
CA PHE A 227 2.23 -7.47 6.32
C PHE A 227 3.56 -6.79 6.66
N ILE A 228 3.78 -6.40 7.92
CA ILE A 228 5.06 -5.82 8.36
C ILE A 228 6.20 -6.81 8.19
N LEU A 229 5.99 -8.08 8.50
CA LEU A 229 6.99 -9.13 8.35
C LEU A 229 7.38 -9.28 6.87
N ILE A 230 6.40 -9.35 5.96
CA ILE A 230 6.68 -9.45 4.53
C ILE A 230 7.41 -8.19 4.02
N MET A 231 6.99 -7.00 4.45
CA MET A 231 7.68 -5.74 4.15
C MET A 231 9.14 -5.73 4.63
N ALA A 232 9.41 -6.31 5.80
CA ALA A 232 10.76 -6.42 6.34
C ALA A 232 11.63 -7.40 5.53
N ILE A 233 11.07 -8.55 5.11
CA ILE A 233 11.76 -9.51 4.25
C ILE A 233 12.09 -8.85 2.91
N SER A 234 11.12 -8.24 2.25
CA SER A 234 11.34 -7.56 0.96
C SER A 234 12.34 -6.41 1.11
N GLY A 235 12.25 -5.62 2.18
CA GLY A 235 13.23 -4.57 2.48
C GLY A 235 14.65 -5.11 2.69
N CYS A 236 14.80 -6.27 3.34
CA CYS A 236 16.08 -6.94 3.51
C CYS A 236 16.68 -7.38 2.16
N VAL A 237 15.86 -7.99 1.31
CA VAL A 237 16.23 -8.42 -0.06
C VAL A 237 16.67 -7.22 -0.89
N PHE A 238 15.92 -6.11 -0.86
CA PHE A 238 16.31 -4.85 -1.51
C PHE A 238 17.69 -4.35 -1.02
N SER A 239 17.92 -4.38 0.30
CA SER A 239 19.20 -3.96 0.86
C SER A 239 20.37 -4.84 0.38
N HIS A 240 20.13 -6.12 0.11
CA HIS A 240 21.13 -7.04 -0.42
C HIS A 240 21.47 -6.71 -1.88
N PHE A 241 20.46 -6.48 -2.73
CA PHE A 241 20.67 -6.14 -4.14
C PHE A 241 21.36 -4.79 -4.33
N VAL A 242 20.99 -3.76 -3.54
CA VAL A 242 21.64 -2.45 -3.59
C VAL A 242 23.14 -2.54 -3.24
N LYS A 243 23.52 -3.34 -2.23
CA LYS A 243 24.93 -3.59 -1.88
C LYS A 243 25.68 -4.30 -3.01
N ARG A 244 25.08 -5.34 -3.59
CA ARG A 244 25.70 -6.10 -4.69
C ARG A 244 25.98 -5.18 -5.89
N ARG A 245 25.04 -4.29 -6.22
CA ARG A 245 25.17 -3.35 -7.33
C ARG A 245 26.24 -2.29 -7.08
N SER A 246 26.24 -1.69 -5.88
CA SER A 246 27.26 -0.71 -5.49
C SER A 246 28.67 -1.26 -5.64
N ARG A 247 28.90 -2.52 -5.23
CA ARG A 247 30.19 -3.20 -5.39
C ARG A 247 30.58 -3.48 -6.85
N ASN A 248 29.62 -3.71 -7.74
CA ASN A 248 29.90 -4.03 -9.15
C ASN A 248 30.10 -2.77 -10.02
N GLU A 249 29.58 -1.61 -9.62
CA GLU A 249 29.70 -0.35 -10.39
C GLU A 249 30.85 0.56 -9.92
N MET A 250 31.54 0.22 -8.82
CA MET A 250 32.69 0.96 -8.26
C MET A 250 34.05 0.28 -8.49
N VAL A 251 34.09 -0.77 -9.32
CA VAL A 251 35.32 -1.38 -9.86
C VAL A 251 35.41 -1.02 -11.35
#